data_AF-A0A936CYV7-F1
#
_entry.id   AF-A0A936CYV7-F1
#
_cell.length_a   1.000
_cell.length_b   1.000
_cell.length_c   1.000
_cell.angle_alpha   90.00
_cell.angle_beta   90.00
_cell.angle_gamma   90.00
#
_symmetry.space_group_name_H-M   'P 1'
#
loop_
_entity.id
_entity.type
_entity.pdbx_description
1 polymer ?
#
loop_
_entity_poly.entity_id
_entity_poly.type
_entity_poly.pdbx_seq_one_letter_code
_entity_poly.pdbx_strand_id
1 'polypeptide(L)'
;MEFEAWKTALIEEIETAAEGRAEHVLARPDDPRIEKSQKALFDLAEQLRALPPDYAPLKTLFTEESELSNLMRATVGEPERRYRDAKEGLLAAYGIDHEPFENITQFLKVLRDRVDETISEYRLRA
;
A
#
# COMPACT_ATOMS: atom_id res chain seq x y z
N MET A 1 -13.54 7.60 -8.41
CA MET A 1 -12.21 7.23 -8.95
C MET A 1 -12.40 5.98 -9.77
N GLU A 2 -11.79 5.87 -10.94
CA GLU A 2 -11.89 4.67 -11.78
C GLU A 2 -10.88 3.60 -11.32
N PHE A 3 -11.19 2.32 -11.52
CA PHE A 3 -10.35 1.21 -11.07
C PHE A 3 -8.91 1.27 -11.62
N GLU A 4 -8.74 1.55 -12.91
CA GLU A 4 -7.41 1.62 -13.53
C GLU A 4 -6.59 2.81 -13.04
N ALA A 5 -7.25 3.95 -12.78
CA ALA A 5 -6.60 5.12 -12.20
C ALA A 5 -6.16 4.84 -10.76
N TRP A 6 -7.02 4.17 -9.98
CA TRP A 6 -6.69 3.73 -8.62
C TRP A 6 -5.54 2.71 -8.60
N LYS A 7 -5.57 1.72 -9.50
CA LYS A 7 -4.51 0.72 -9.63
C LYS A 7 -3.17 1.40 -9.96
N THR A 8 -3.19 2.36 -10.89
CA THR A 8 -2.02 3.16 -11.24
C THR A 8 -1.49 3.94 -10.05
N ALA A 9 -2.35 4.62 -9.28
CA ALA A 9 -1.93 5.34 -8.09
C ALA A 9 -1.28 4.42 -7.03
N LEU A 10 -1.84 3.23 -6.80
CA LEU A 10 -1.25 2.26 -5.89
C LEU A 10 0.14 1.79 -6.35
N ILE A 11 0.33 1.60 -7.65
CA ILE A 11 1.64 1.27 -8.24
C ILE A 11 2.62 2.43 -8.02
N GLU A 12 2.22 3.66 -8.30
CA GLU A 12 3.05 4.86 -8.15
C GLU A 12 3.48 5.08 -6.69
N GLU A 13 2.61 4.82 -5.71
CA GLU A 13 2.94 4.88 -4.29
C GLU A 13 4.03 3.86 -3.91
N ILE A 14 3.94 2.62 -4.44
CA ILE A 14 4.94 1.57 -4.22
C ILE A 14 6.28 1.95 -4.86
N GLU A 15 6.26 2.48 -6.08
CA GLU A 15 7.46 2.92 -6.79
C GLU A 15 8.10 4.13 -6.13
N THR A 16 7.32 5.08 -5.66
CA THR A 16 7.83 6.23 -4.88
C THR A 16 8.53 5.75 -3.61
N ALA A 17 7.98 4.74 -2.91
CA ALA A 17 8.66 4.13 -1.78
C ALA A 17 9.98 3.45 -2.17
N ALA A 18 10.05 2.82 -3.36
CA ALA A 18 11.26 2.20 -3.89
C ALA A 18 12.31 3.25 -4.29
N GLU A 19 11.90 4.36 -4.89
CA GLU A 19 12.76 5.49 -5.23
C GLU A 19 13.33 6.15 -3.98
N GLY A 20 12.52 6.32 -2.93
CA GLY A 20 13.00 6.79 -1.63
C GLY A 20 14.13 5.91 -1.06
N ARG A 21 14.17 4.61 -1.37
CA ARG A 21 15.31 3.75 -0.98
C ARG A 21 16.60 4.13 -1.69
N ALA A 22 16.56 4.61 -2.94
CA ALA A 22 17.76 5.07 -3.64
C ALA A 22 18.44 6.22 -2.86
N GLU A 23 17.65 7.12 -2.29
CA GLU A 23 18.17 8.20 -1.44
C GLU A 23 18.80 7.66 -0.15
N HIS A 24 18.20 6.62 0.45
CA HIS A 24 18.78 5.94 1.62
C HIS A 24 20.06 5.17 1.31
N VAL A 25 20.21 4.58 0.11
CA VAL A 25 21.47 3.93 -0.32
C VAL A 25 22.60 4.94 -0.33
N LEU A 26 22.37 6.17 -0.81
CA LEU A 26 23.39 7.23 -0.80
C LEU A 26 23.83 7.58 0.63
N ALA A 27 22.92 7.52 1.61
CA ALA A 27 23.22 7.78 3.01
C ALA A 27 23.85 6.59 3.75
N ARG A 28 23.63 5.36 3.27
CA ARG A 28 24.11 4.10 3.87
C ARG A 28 24.47 3.07 2.78
N PRO A 29 25.55 3.31 2.02
CA PRO A 29 25.88 2.50 0.85
C PRO A 29 26.26 1.05 1.20
N ASP A 30 26.71 0.81 2.43
CA ASP A 30 27.12 -0.52 2.90
C ASP A 30 25.96 -1.35 3.49
N ASP A 31 24.72 -0.87 3.49
CA ASP A 31 23.57 -1.62 3.98
C ASP A 31 22.87 -2.39 2.85
N PRO A 32 23.14 -3.70 2.67
CA PRO A 32 22.58 -4.49 1.57
C PRO A 32 21.06 -4.69 1.70
N ARG A 33 20.45 -4.34 2.84
CA ARG A 33 19.00 -4.42 3.02
C ARG A 33 18.28 -3.36 2.19
N ILE A 34 18.91 -2.21 1.94
CA ILE A 34 18.28 -1.10 1.21
C ILE A 34 18.09 -1.47 -0.27
N GLU A 35 19.12 -2.02 -0.92
CA GLU A 35 19.02 -2.50 -2.30
C GLU A 35 18.01 -3.66 -2.42
N LYS A 36 18.02 -4.59 -1.46
CA LYS A 36 17.04 -5.70 -1.43
C LYS A 36 15.60 -5.20 -1.26
N SER A 37 15.38 -4.25 -0.35
CA SER A 37 14.07 -3.60 -0.13
C SER A 37 13.61 -2.87 -1.38
N GLN A 38 14.48 -2.09 -2.00
CA GLN A 38 14.18 -1.38 -3.25
C GLN A 38 13.75 -2.34 -4.35
N LYS A 39 14.54 -3.40 -4.58
CA LYS A 39 14.20 -4.42 -5.57
C LYS A 39 12.86 -5.08 -5.24
N ALA A 40 12.62 -5.44 -3.98
CA ALA A 40 11.38 -6.09 -3.58
C ALA A 40 10.15 -5.20 -3.81
N LEU A 41 10.27 -3.87 -3.65
CA LEU A 41 9.18 -2.92 -3.94
C LEU A 41 8.92 -2.83 -5.46
N PHE A 42 9.96 -2.76 -6.29
CA PHE A 42 9.77 -2.81 -7.75
C PHE A 42 9.17 -4.14 -8.21
N ASP A 43 9.64 -5.27 -7.67
CA ASP A 43 9.08 -6.59 -7.97
C ASP A 43 7.60 -6.67 -7.53
N LEU A 44 7.20 -5.99 -6.45
CA LEU A 44 5.81 -5.87 -6.01
C LEU A 44 4.97 -5.03 -6.99
N ALA A 45 5.48 -3.89 -7.43
CA ALA A 45 4.84 -3.03 -8.43
C ALA A 45 4.64 -3.77 -9.77
N GLU A 46 5.64 -4.52 -10.23
CA GLU A 46 5.56 -5.36 -11.43
C GLU A 46 4.52 -6.47 -11.29
N GLN A 47 4.49 -7.17 -10.15
CA GLN A 47 3.44 -8.17 -9.88
C GLN A 47 2.06 -7.54 -9.95
N LEU A 48 1.86 -6.35 -9.36
CA LEU A 48 0.58 -5.64 -9.37
C LEU A 48 0.18 -5.22 -10.79
N ARG A 49 1.13 -4.77 -11.63
CA ARG A 49 0.90 -4.49 -13.06
C ARG A 49 0.43 -5.72 -13.82
N ALA A 50 1.12 -6.86 -13.61
CA ALA A 50 0.87 -8.11 -14.30
C ALA A 50 -0.44 -8.80 -13.89
N LEU A 51 -1.09 -8.37 -12.80
CA LEU A 51 -2.40 -8.91 -12.40
C LEU A 51 -3.46 -8.68 -13.50
N PRO A 52 -4.30 -9.69 -13.77
CA PRO A 52 -5.37 -9.55 -14.73
C PRO A 52 -6.38 -8.48 -14.27
N PRO A 53 -7.05 -7.77 -15.20
CA PRO A 53 -7.98 -6.69 -14.85
C PRO A 53 -9.15 -7.14 -13.98
N ASP A 54 -9.49 -8.43 -13.99
CA ASP A 54 -10.55 -9.05 -13.21
C ASP A 54 -10.06 -9.78 -11.95
N TYR A 55 -8.80 -9.57 -11.54
CA TYR A 55 -8.26 -10.17 -10.32
C TYR A 55 -9.11 -9.79 -9.10
N ALA A 56 -9.85 -10.78 -8.58
CA ALA A 56 -10.89 -10.54 -7.57
C ALA A 56 -10.36 -9.85 -6.31
N PRO A 57 -9.21 -10.25 -5.70
CA PRO A 57 -8.70 -9.58 -4.52
C PRO A 57 -8.41 -8.09 -4.72
N LEU A 58 -7.92 -7.71 -5.91
CA LEU A 58 -7.61 -6.32 -6.23
C LEU A 58 -8.89 -5.48 -6.43
N LYS A 59 -9.91 -6.05 -7.08
CA LYS A 59 -11.23 -5.41 -7.22
C LYS A 59 -11.94 -5.24 -5.88
N THR A 60 -11.82 -6.21 -4.99
CA THR A 60 -12.37 -6.13 -3.64
C THR A 60 -11.72 -4.99 -2.87
N LEU A 61 -10.38 -4.93 -2.86
CA LEU A 61 -9.65 -3.84 -2.21
C LEU A 61 -10.05 -2.47 -2.77
N PHE A 62 -10.16 -2.33 -4.09
CA PHE A 62 -10.63 -1.09 -4.72
C PHE A 62 -12.02 -0.65 -4.24
N THR A 63 -12.94 -1.62 -4.10
CA THR A 63 -14.31 -1.35 -3.65
C THR A 63 -14.32 -0.85 -2.21
N GLU A 64 -13.53 -1.49 -1.35
CA GLU A 64 -13.41 -1.13 0.06
C GLU A 64 -12.69 0.22 0.23
N GLU A 65 -11.60 0.49 -0.50
CA GLU A 65 -10.95 1.82 -0.47
C GLU A 65 -11.86 2.92 -1.03
N SER A 66 -12.71 2.60 -2.01
CA SER A 66 -13.71 3.54 -2.53
C SER A 66 -14.77 3.84 -1.48
N GLU A 67 -15.23 2.85 -0.72
CA GLU A 67 -16.11 3.05 0.42
C GLU A 67 -15.44 3.93 1.48
N LEU A 68 -14.22 3.59 1.88
CA LEU A 68 -13.45 4.35 2.86
C LEU A 68 -13.28 5.81 2.42
N SER A 69 -12.95 6.03 1.14
CA SER A 69 -12.84 7.37 0.56
C SER A 69 -14.14 8.17 0.60
N ASN A 70 -15.30 7.51 0.57
CA ASN A 70 -16.60 8.17 0.73
C ASN A 70 -16.87 8.48 2.21
N LEU A 71 -16.55 7.58 3.13
CA LEU A 71 -16.66 7.81 4.57
C LEU A 71 -15.76 8.96 5.03
N MET A 72 -14.50 9.00 4.58
CA MET A 72 -13.56 10.08 4.88
C MET A 72 -14.05 11.44 4.39
N ARG A 73 -14.69 11.48 3.20
CA ARG A 73 -15.30 12.72 2.67
C ARG A 73 -16.52 13.16 3.45
N ALA A 74 -17.33 12.21 3.94
CA ALA A 74 -18.50 12.50 4.76
C ALA A 74 -18.12 12.91 6.19
N THR A 75 -17.01 12.38 6.71
CA THR A 75 -16.56 12.57 8.09
C THR A 75 -15.03 12.69 8.15
N VAL A 76 -14.54 13.90 8.43
CA VAL A 76 -13.10 14.13 8.66
C VAL A 76 -12.75 13.64 10.06
N GLY A 77 -11.65 12.90 10.18
CA GLY A 77 -11.26 12.34 11.47
C GLY A 77 -9.86 11.75 11.51
N GLU A 78 -9.48 11.37 12.71
CA GLU A 78 -8.21 10.74 13.00
C GLU A 78 -7.98 9.36 12.32
N PRO A 79 -9.00 8.51 12.07
CA PRO A 79 -8.82 7.24 11.35
C PRO A 79 -8.27 7.42 9.93
N GLU A 80 -8.63 8.49 9.22
CA GLU A 80 -8.07 8.79 7.89
C GLU A 80 -6.56 8.94 7.94
N ARG A 81 -6.07 9.73 8.89
CA ARG A 81 -4.64 9.96 9.06
C ARG A 81 -3.94 8.65 9.43
N ARG A 82 -4.51 7.87 10.37
CA ARG A 82 -3.94 6.57 10.74
C ARG A 82 -3.88 5.59 9.58
N TYR A 83 -4.88 5.56 8.72
CA TYR A 83 -4.85 4.70 7.53
C TYR A 83 -3.71 5.08 6.59
N ARG A 84 -3.54 6.38 6.30
CA ARG A 84 -2.44 6.88 5.48
C ARG A 84 -1.07 6.56 6.11
N ASP A 85 -0.89 6.92 7.38
CA ASP A 85 0.34 6.68 8.12
C ASP A 85 0.69 5.18 8.17
N ALA A 86 -0.33 4.32 8.32
CA ALA A 86 -0.14 2.87 8.33
C ALA A 86 0.25 2.32 6.96
N LYS A 87 -0.32 2.85 5.86
CA LYS A 87 0.04 2.45 4.49
C LYS A 87 1.46 2.91 4.16
N GLU A 88 1.80 4.16 4.47
CA GLU A 88 3.16 4.68 4.32
C GLU A 88 4.16 3.89 5.18
N GLY A 89 3.82 3.59 6.44
CA GLY A 89 4.62 2.77 7.34
C GLY A 89 4.83 1.35 6.83
N LEU A 90 3.81 0.73 6.24
CA LEU A 90 3.91 -0.59 5.63
C LEU A 90 4.92 -0.60 4.47
N LEU A 91 4.84 0.39 3.58
CA LEU A 91 5.78 0.54 2.46
C LEU A 91 7.18 0.92 2.96
N ALA A 92 7.28 1.75 4.00
CA ALA A 92 8.53 2.15 4.65
C ALA A 92 9.29 0.95 5.27
N ALA A 93 8.56 0.03 5.91
CA ALA A 93 9.15 -1.13 6.56
C ALA A 93 9.49 -2.28 5.58
N TYR A 94 8.93 -2.26 4.37
CA TYR A 94 9.00 -3.36 3.41
C TYR A 94 10.43 -3.72 2.99
N GLY A 95 10.89 -4.91 3.34
CA GLY A 95 12.26 -5.39 3.05
C GLY A 95 13.36 -4.79 3.93
N ILE A 96 13.00 -3.97 4.93
CA ILE A 96 13.94 -3.37 5.90
C ILE A 96 13.66 -3.90 7.30
N ASP A 97 12.51 -3.50 7.87
CA ASP A 97 12.06 -3.87 9.22
C ASP A 97 11.14 -5.09 9.19
N HIS A 98 10.56 -5.37 8.03
CA HIS A 98 9.77 -6.57 7.75
C HIS A 98 10.31 -7.27 6.51
N GLU A 99 10.29 -8.60 6.52
CA GLU A 99 10.59 -9.36 5.31
C GLU A 99 9.59 -9.00 4.21
N PRO A 100 10.02 -8.97 2.93
CA PRO A 100 9.10 -8.81 1.81
C PRO A 100 8.00 -9.86 1.86
N PHE A 101 6.81 -9.51 1.37
CA PHE A 101 5.73 -10.48 1.24
C PHE A 101 6.12 -11.56 0.22
N GLU A 102 5.70 -12.79 0.48
CA GLU A 102 6.00 -13.92 -0.41
C GLU A 102 5.36 -13.74 -1.80
N ASN A 103 4.25 -13.01 -1.86
CA ASN A 103 3.52 -12.71 -3.09
C ASN A 103 2.58 -11.51 -2.91
N ILE A 104 2.11 -10.98 -4.05
CA ILE A 104 1.14 -9.88 -4.10
C ILE A 104 -0.15 -10.14 -3.31
N THR A 105 -0.60 -11.38 -3.14
CA THR A 105 -1.82 -11.69 -2.39
C THR A 105 -1.67 -11.39 -0.90
N GLN A 106 -0.51 -11.66 -0.32
CA GLN A 106 -0.22 -11.30 1.07
C GLN A 106 -0.21 -9.77 1.25
N PHE A 107 0.44 -9.05 0.33
CA PHE A 107 0.42 -7.59 0.33
C PHE A 107 -1.01 -7.03 0.28
N LEU A 108 -1.82 -7.49 -0.68
CA LEU A 108 -3.20 -7.06 -0.84
C LEU A 108 -4.04 -7.39 0.39
N LYS A 109 -3.83 -8.55 1.01
CA LYS A 109 -4.51 -8.92 2.25
C LYS A 109 -4.17 -7.97 3.39
N VAL A 110 -2.89 -7.67 3.62
CA VAL A 110 -2.49 -6.76 4.70
C VAL A 110 -3.07 -5.36 4.47
N LEU A 111 -3.03 -4.86 3.24
CA LEU A 111 -3.62 -3.57 2.92
C LEU A 111 -5.14 -3.57 3.14
N ARG A 112 -5.82 -4.64 2.73
CA ARG A 112 -7.25 -4.84 2.95
C ARG A 112 -7.63 -4.88 4.44
N ASP A 113 -6.88 -5.61 5.25
CA ASP A 113 -7.10 -5.72 6.69
C ASP A 113 -7.04 -4.31 7.35
N ARG A 114 -6.16 -3.41 6.86
CA ARG A 114 -6.09 -2.00 7.31
C ARG A 114 -7.27 -1.16 6.87
N VAL A 115 -7.76 -1.36 5.64
CA VAL A 115 -8.95 -0.68 5.13
C VAL A 115 -10.17 -1.07 5.96
N ASP A 116 -10.38 -2.36 6.21
CA ASP A 116 -11.52 -2.88 6.98
C ASP A 116 -11.51 -2.40 8.44
N GLU A 117 -10.33 -2.39 9.08
CA GLU A 117 -10.13 -1.81 10.42
C GLU A 117 -10.56 -0.33 10.43
N THR A 118 -10.11 0.45 9.46
CA THR A 118 -10.41 1.88 9.37
C THR A 118 -11.89 2.15 9.10
N ILE A 119 -12.52 1.40 8.19
CA ILE A 119 -13.96 1.49 7.90
C ILE A 119 -14.76 1.18 9.17
N SER A 120 -14.39 0.14 9.90
CA SER A 120 -15.06 -0.26 11.14
C SER A 120 -15.01 0.86 12.18
N GLU A 121 -13.88 1.54 12.33
CA GLU A 121 -13.75 2.69 13.22
C GLU A 121 -14.61 3.88 12.81
N TYR A 122 -14.74 4.16 11.50
CA TYR A 122 -15.65 5.20 11.01
C TYR A 122 -17.11 4.87 11.34
N ARG A 123 -17.52 3.62 11.12
CA ARG A 123 -18.89 3.17 11.39
C ARG A 123 -19.25 3.18 12.88
N LEU A 124 -18.31 2.91 13.78
CA LEU A 124 -18.53 3.00 15.22
C LEU A 124 -18.72 4.44 15.74
N ARG A 125 -18.37 5.46 14.94
CA ARG A 125 -18.48 6.88 15.29
C ARG A 125 -19.72 7.57 14.69
N ALA A 126 -20.40 6.92 13.74
CA ALA A 126 -21.62 7.41 13.10
C ALA A 126 -22.87 7.08 13.93
#